data_AF-A0A5K1AHD8-F1
#
_entry.id   AF-A0A5K1AHD8-F1
#
_cell.length_a   1.000
_cell.length_b   1.000
_cell.length_c   1.000
_cell.angle_alpha   90.00
_cell.angle_beta   90.00
_cell.angle_gamma   90.00
#
_symmetry.space_group_name_H-M   'P 1'
#
loop_
_entity.id
_entity.type
_entity.pdbx_description
1 polymer ?
#
loop_
_entity_poly.entity_id
_entity_poly.type
_entity_poly.pdbx_seq_one_letter_code
_entity_poly.pdbx_strand_id
1 'polypeptide(L)'
;EIPPVSLSDEGRITVASAELLEHTEVVGSKEKRKLQLGEIPLSLTCVLHKKYILADPNAEEESIMDTLVTIVLDTSSRLLFLYKPGGLFLANSSMLQ
;
A
#
# COMPACT_ATOMS: atom_id res chain seq x y z
N GLU A 1 18.32 -31.25 1.70
CA GLU A 1 17.58 -31.28 2.98
C GLU A 1 17.86 -29.96 3.70
N ILE A 2 16.83 -29.24 4.15
CA ILE A 2 17.00 -27.94 4.83
C ILE A 2 16.95 -28.21 6.34
N PRO A 3 17.96 -27.81 7.13
CA PRO A 3 18.00 -28.11 8.56
C PRO A 3 16.92 -27.33 9.32
N PRO A 4 16.34 -27.89 10.39
CA PRO A 4 15.39 -27.17 11.22
C PRO A 4 16.11 -26.01 11.93
N VAL A 5 15.59 -24.80 11.74
CA VAL A 5 16.10 -23.56 12.36
C VAL A 5 14.96 -22.84 13.07
N SER A 6 15.24 -22.25 14.23
CA SER A 6 14.30 -21.42 15.00
C SER A 6 14.76 -19.96 15.02
N LEU A 7 13.79 -19.03 15.00
CA LEU A 7 14.04 -17.59 15.09
C LEU A 7 13.58 -17.09 16.46
N SER A 8 14.50 -16.58 17.26
CA SER A 8 14.21 -15.91 18.52
C SER A 8 13.52 -14.55 18.30
N ASP A 9 12.87 -14.02 19.34
CA ASP A 9 12.13 -12.75 19.24
C ASP A 9 13.05 -11.52 19.07
N GLU A 10 14.34 -11.69 19.37
CA GLU A 10 15.43 -10.73 19.10
C GLU A 10 16.02 -10.84 17.68
N GLY A 11 15.39 -11.63 16.79
CA GLY A 11 15.82 -11.77 15.40
C GLY A 11 17.03 -12.69 15.20
N ARG A 12 17.50 -13.38 16.24
CA ARG A 12 18.62 -14.34 16.15
C ARG A 12 18.12 -15.71 15.68
N ILE A 13 18.79 -16.27 14.67
CA ILE A 13 18.52 -17.60 14.10
C ILE A 13 19.38 -18.64 14.82
N THR A 14 18.77 -19.72 15.31
CA THR A 14 19.46 -20.85 15.95
C THR A 14 19.13 -22.16 15.23
N VAL A 15 20.15 -23.00 15.00
CA VAL A 15 19.98 -24.32 14.39
C VAL A 15 19.47 -25.28 15.46
N ALA A 16 18.33 -25.93 15.22
CA ALA A 16 17.77 -26.90 16.13
C ALA A 16 18.48 -28.25 15.92
N SER A 17 19.55 -28.51 16.67
CA SER A 17 20.18 -29.84 16.70
C SER A 17 19.30 -30.82 17.48
N ALA A 18 19.12 -32.02 16.93
CA ALA A 18 18.19 -33.05 17.42
C ALA A 18 18.46 -33.54 18.86
N GLU A 19 19.63 -33.24 19.42
CA GLU A 19 20.07 -33.70 20.75
C GLU A 19 19.54 -32.84 21.92
N LEU A 20 18.92 -31.69 21.64
CA LEU A 20 18.38 -30.75 22.65
C LEU A 20 16.85 -30.78 22.79
N LEU A 21 16.19 -31.76 22.16
CA LEU A 21 14.73 -31.87 22.07
C LEU A 21 14.05 -32.36 23.36
N GLU A 22 14.79 -32.79 24.39
CA GLU A 22 14.17 -33.26 25.65
C GLU A 22 13.84 -32.14 26.65
N HIS A 23 14.39 -30.93 26.47
CA HIS A 23 14.13 -29.80 27.38
C HIS A 23 13.75 -28.49 26.70
N THR A 24 13.68 -28.47 25.38
CA THR A 24 13.22 -27.27 24.68
C THR A 24 11.74 -27.46 24.42
N GLU A 25 10.90 -26.86 25.28
CA GLU A 25 9.49 -26.63 24.99
C GLU A 25 9.40 -26.18 23.54
N VAL A 26 8.85 -27.04 22.68
CA VAL A 26 8.57 -26.71 21.29
C VAL A 26 7.54 -25.60 21.38
N VAL A 27 8.01 -24.35 21.39
CA VAL A 27 7.19 -23.15 21.52
C VAL A 27 6.16 -23.24 20.43
N GLY A 28 4.96 -23.67 20.86
CA GLY A 28 3.82 -23.94 20.02
C GLY A 28 3.54 -22.72 19.15
N SER A 29 3.15 -23.00 17.91
CA SER A 29 2.75 -22.05 16.87
C SER A 29 2.73 -20.61 17.36
N LYS A 30 3.82 -19.87 17.09
CA LYS A 30 3.87 -18.44 17.39
C LYS A 30 2.58 -17.80 16.89
N GLU A 31 1.82 -17.20 17.80
CA GLU A 31 0.62 -16.45 17.44
C GLU A 31 0.91 -15.57 16.23
N LYS A 32 -0.06 -15.42 15.32
CA LYS A 32 0.10 -14.60 14.12
C LYS A 32 0.50 -13.18 14.54
N ARG A 33 1.79 -12.84 14.39
CA ARG A 33 2.31 -11.50 14.69
C ARG A 33 1.70 -10.52 13.70
N LYS A 34 0.92 -9.55 14.19
CA LYS A 34 0.32 -8.50 13.36
C LYS A 34 1.42 -7.59 12.80
N LEU A 35 1.30 -7.23 11.53
CA LEU A 35 2.14 -6.19 10.92
C LEU A 35 1.77 -4.84 11.54
N GLN A 36 2.79 -4.05 11.89
CA GLN A 36 2.59 -2.65 12.23
C GLN A 36 2.53 -1.87 10.92
N LEU A 37 1.34 -1.41 10.55
CA LEU A 37 1.14 -0.54 9.40
C LEU A 37 1.46 0.90 9.82
N GLY A 38 2.20 1.62 8.97
CA GLY A 38 2.35 3.07 9.09
C GLY A 38 1.09 3.81 8.64
N GLU A 39 1.24 5.06 8.21
CA GLU A 39 0.11 5.79 7.60
C GLU A 39 -0.40 5.08 6.35
N ILE A 40 -1.72 4.96 6.24
CA ILE A 40 -2.38 4.31 5.12
C ILE A 40 -2.75 5.39 4.09
N PRO A 41 -2.15 5.37 2.89
CA PRO A 41 -2.46 6.35 1.87
C PRO A 41 -3.87 6.15 1.30
N LEU A 42 -4.54 7.25 0.96
CA LEU A 42 -5.84 7.27 0.30
C LEU A 42 -5.67 7.68 -1.16
N SER A 43 -6.10 6.85 -2.10
CA SER A 43 -6.13 7.17 -3.53
C SER A 43 -7.52 7.61 -3.98
N LEU A 44 -7.58 8.66 -4.79
CA LEU A 44 -8.78 9.10 -5.49
C LEU A 44 -8.48 9.26 -6.98
N THR A 45 -9.32 8.70 -7.84
CA THR A 45 -9.28 8.92 -9.28
C THR A 45 -10.42 9.86 -9.68
N CYS A 46 -10.11 10.83 -10.52
CA CYS A 46 -11.05 11.82 -11.02
C CYS A 46 -10.96 11.92 -12.54
N VAL A 47 -12.09 12.17 -13.18
CA VAL A 47 -12.16 12.62 -14.57
C VAL A 47 -12.12 14.14 -14.62
N LEU A 48 -11.34 14.69 -15.56
CA LEU A 48 -11.40 16.08 -15.96
C LEU A 48 -12.18 16.21 -17.27
N HIS A 49 -13.39 16.77 -17.21
CA HIS A 49 -14.21 17.01 -18.39
C HIS A 49 -14.63 18.48 -18.49
N LYS A 50 -14.12 19.19 -19.50
CA LYS A 50 -14.41 20.62 -19.74
C LYS A 50 -14.11 21.47 -18.51
N LYS A 51 -15.12 21.87 -17.74
CA LYS A 51 -14.99 22.69 -16.51
C LYS A 51 -15.35 21.91 -15.25
N TYR A 52 -15.59 20.61 -15.39
CA TYR A 52 -16.06 19.76 -14.32
C TYR A 52 -15.00 18.74 -13.95
N ILE A 53 -14.92 18.48 -12.65
CA ILE A 53 -14.14 17.40 -12.07
C ILE A 53 -15.16 16.40 -11.54
N LEU A 54 -15.10 15.17 -12.03
CA LEU A 54 -15.92 14.06 -11.53
C LEU A 54 -15.03 13.17 -10.69
N ALA A 55 -15.44 12.95 -9.44
CA ALA A 55 -14.73 12.07 -8.52
C ALA A 55 -15.27 10.64 -8.67
N ASP A 56 -14.37 9.66 -8.67
CA ASP A 56 -14.70 8.23 -8.72
C ASP A 56 -15.57 7.85 -9.94
N PRO A 57 -15.03 8.01 -11.17
CA PRO A 57 -15.78 7.77 -12.38
C PRO A 57 -16.16 6.28 -12.51
N ASN A 58 -17.36 6.02 -13.02
CA ASN A 58 -17.77 4.67 -13.41
C ASN A 58 -17.25 4.31 -14.82
N ALA A 59 -17.40 3.04 -15.23
CA ALA A 59 -16.89 2.57 -16.52
C ALA A 59 -17.46 3.30 -17.75
N GLU A 60 -18.71 3.79 -17.68
CA GLU A 60 -19.32 4.57 -18.76
C GLU A 60 -18.68 5.96 -18.84
N GLU A 61 -18.51 6.61 -17.68
CA GLU A 61 -17.84 7.90 -17.57
C GLU A 61 -16.38 7.80 -18.03
N GLU A 62 -15.64 6.76 -17.64
CA GLU A 62 -14.28 6.51 -18.12
C GLU A 62 -14.22 6.31 -19.64
N SER A 63 -15.21 5.65 -20.23
CA SER A 63 -15.23 5.37 -21.68
C SER A 63 -15.43 6.62 -22.55
N ILE A 64 -16.06 7.67 -22.02
CA ILE A 64 -16.37 8.89 -22.78
C ILE A 64 -15.27 9.95 -22.59
N MET A 65 -14.37 9.75 -21.61
CA MET A 65 -13.56 10.84 -21.06
C MET A 65 -12.06 10.60 -21.28
N ASP A 66 -11.42 11.58 -21.92
CA ASP A 66 -10.01 11.46 -22.36
C ASP A 66 -8.97 11.81 -21.30
N THR A 67 -9.37 12.33 -20.13
CA THR A 67 -8.40 12.75 -19.09
C THR A 67 -8.83 12.28 -17.71
N LEU A 68 -8.10 11.29 -17.22
CA LEU A 68 -8.13 10.82 -15.85
C LEU A 68 -6.97 11.44 -15.05
N VAL A 69 -7.18 11.67 -13.77
CA VAL A 69 -6.17 12.09 -12.81
C VAL A 69 -6.33 11.27 -11.54
N THR A 70 -5.27 10.62 -11.10
CA THR A 70 -5.22 9.92 -9.82
C THR A 70 -4.36 10.72 -8.85
N ILE A 71 -4.88 10.98 -7.67
CA ILE A 71 -4.16 11.60 -6.55
C ILE A 71 -4.09 10.61 -5.40
N VAL A 72 -2.98 10.65 -4.66
CA VAL A 72 -2.80 9.87 -3.43
C VAL A 72 -2.42 10.84 -2.32
N LEU A 73 -3.17 10.79 -1.24
CA LEU A 73 -3.00 11.62 -0.06
C LEU A 73 -2.61 10.75 1.14
N ASP A 74 -1.94 11.34 2.10
CA ASP A 74 -1.80 10.74 3.42
C ASP A 74 -2.92 11.17 4.38
N THR A 75 -2.85 10.69 5.62
CA THR A 75 -3.85 10.98 6.66
C THR A 75 -3.87 12.46 7.08
N SER A 76 -2.80 13.20 6.81
CA SER A 76 -2.67 14.65 7.03
C SER A 76 -3.05 15.47 5.80
N SER A 77 -3.69 14.85 4.78
CA SER A 77 -4.05 15.47 3.50
C SER A 77 -2.86 16.03 2.71
N ARG A 78 -1.63 15.55 2.97
CA ARG A 78 -0.47 15.91 2.16
C ARG A 78 -0.46 15.06 0.89
N LEU A 79 -0.12 15.69 -0.23
CA LEU A 79 -0.02 15.00 -1.51
C LEU A 79 1.21 14.08 -1.52
N LEU A 80 0.97 12.77 -1.65
CA LEU A 80 2.01 11.76 -1.79
C LEU A 80 2.33 11.46 -3.26
N PHE A 81 1.30 11.41 -4.11
CA PHE A 81 1.45 11.04 -5.52
C PHE A 81 0.36 11.68 -6.37
N LEU A 82 0.73 12.05 -7.60
CA LEU A 82 -0.19 12.56 -8.61
C LEU A 82 0.16 11.93 -9.96
N TYR A 83 -0.84 11.35 -10.60
CA TYR A 83 -0.72 10.72 -11.91
C TYR A 83 -1.78 11.26 -12.84
N LYS A 84 -1.32 11.90 -13.91
CA LYS A 84 -2.15 12.32 -15.03
C LYS A 84 -1.55 11.65 -16.27
N PRO A 85 -2.09 10.52 -16.74
CA PRO A 85 -1.74 10.03 -18.07
C PRO A 85 -2.02 11.16 -19.07
N GLY A 86 -1.12 11.37 -20.03
CA GLY A 86 -1.25 12.47 -21.00
C GLY A 86 -2.66 12.51 -21.62
N GLY A 87 -3.14 13.70 -21.96
CA GLY A 87 -4.50 13.92 -22.45
C GLY A 87 -4.76 15.37 -22.84
N LEU A 88 -5.88 15.61 -23.54
CA LEU A 88 -6.25 16.91 -24.14
C LEU A 88 -6.40 18.05 -23.13
N PHE A 89 -6.72 17.74 -21.87
CA PHE A 89 -6.97 18.75 -20.86
C PHE A 89 -5.67 19.33 -20.28
N LEU A 90 -5.44 20.62 -20.53
CA LEU A 90 -4.38 21.41 -19.90
C LEU A 90 -4.82 21.79 -18.47
N ALA A 91 -4.03 21.43 -17.47
CA ALA A 91 -4.24 21.87 -16.10
C ALA A 91 -3.87 23.37 -16.00
N ASN A 92 -4.88 24.24 -16.02
CA ASN A 92 -4.67 25.70 -16.08
C ASN A 92 -4.55 26.36 -14.70
N SER A 93 -4.69 25.62 -13.60
CA SER A 93 -4.61 26.19 -12.26
C SER A 93 -3.99 25.21 -11.26
N SER A 94 -2.76 25.50 -10.86
CA SER A 94 -2.15 24.99 -9.64
C SER A 94 -2.64 25.84 -8.47
N MET A 95 -3.58 25.32 -7.67
CA MET A 95 -3.83 25.88 -6.34
C MET A 95 -3.23 24.91 -5.33
N LEU A 96 -1.98 25.19 -4.95
CA LEU A 96 -1.35 24.60 -3.78
C LEU A 96 -1.70 25.50 -2.61
N GLN A 97 -2.50 25.01 -1.66
CA GLN A 97 -2.80 25.70 -0.40
C GLN A 97 -2.09 25.00 0.75
#